data_AF-A0A3P7E7N6-F1
#
_entry.id   AF-A0A3P7E7N6-F1
#
_cell.length_a   1.000
_cell.length_b   1.000
_cell.length_c   1.000
_cell.angle_alpha   90.00
_cell.angle_beta   90.00
_cell.angle_gamma   90.00
#
_symmetry.space_group_name_H-M   'P 1'
#
loop_
_entity.id
_entity.type
_entity.pdbx_description
1 polymer ?
#
loop_
_entity_poly.entity_id
_entity_poly.type
_entity_poly.pdbx_seq_one_letter_code
_entity_poly.pdbx_strand_id
1 'polypeptide(L)'
;MPFAFIDYFTLTVVFLFTQEERTVLESIYTPEELSISSDYTVTFHLNDPGSSESFVVHITWPKKYPFETPSIDLDAFCNRHLPQTLKEKIINDLNDLAKLNTGEPLTFTLIEHLRENAASYFEEIKEARSAQCVKSNAETVSDFIPVLAKFQTKEKPVKGPALTKSQKRRQLNRLDASGNLPRGWNWVDIVKHLRQTGSQEVENM
;
A
#
# COMPACT_ATOMS: atom_id res chain seq x y z
N MET A 1 -17.94 11.98 -45.68
CA MET A 1 -17.07 11.30 -44.70
C MET A 1 -15.68 11.88 -44.85
N PRO A 2 -15.23 12.84 -44.03
CA PRO A 2 -13.86 13.29 -44.11
C PRO A 2 -12.98 12.19 -43.50
N PHE A 3 -12.09 11.64 -44.32
CA PHE A 3 -11.01 10.78 -43.85
C PHE A 3 -10.16 11.59 -42.88
N ALA A 4 -10.03 11.10 -41.64
CA ALA A 4 -9.08 11.65 -40.69
C ALA A 4 -7.66 11.41 -41.22
N PHE A 5 -7.11 12.40 -41.92
CA PHE A 5 -5.69 12.48 -42.23
C PHE A 5 -5.00 12.73 -40.90
N ILE A 6 -4.59 11.65 -40.22
CA ILE A 6 -3.74 11.77 -39.05
C ILE A 6 -2.41 12.33 -39.58
N ASP A 7 -2.16 13.59 -39.26
CA ASP A 7 -1.04 14.34 -39.78
C ASP A 7 0.26 13.71 -39.26
N TYR A 8 0.97 12.95 -40.10
CA TYR A 8 2.19 12.21 -39.75
C TYR A 8 3.26 13.12 -39.14
N PHE A 9 3.24 14.41 -39.46
CA PHE A 9 4.12 15.41 -38.86
C PHE A 9 3.87 15.56 -37.35
N THR A 10 2.60 15.63 -36.93
CA THR A 10 2.23 15.76 -35.51
C THR A 10 2.58 14.52 -34.70
N LEU A 11 2.39 13.33 -35.26
CA LEU A 11 2.77 12.06 -34.62
C LEU A 11 4.29 11.94 -34.44
N THR A 12 5.08 12.37 -35.43
CA THR A 12 6.55 12.31 -35.36
C THR A 12 7.08 13.26 -34.28
N VAL A 13 6.52 14.46 -34.21
CA VAL A 13 6.90 15.46 -33.19
C VAL A 13 6.54 14.97 -31.78
N VAL A 14 5.33 14.44 -31.57
CA VAL A 14 4.91 13.88 -30.28
C VAL A 14 5.81 12.73 -29.84
N PHE A 15 6.12 11.81 -30.76
CA PHE A 15 7.01 10.68 -30.46
C PHE A 15 8.41 11.16 -30.02
N LEU A 16 8.96 12.18 -30.68
CA LEU A 16 10.25 12.76 -30.30
C LEU A 16 10.23 13.34 -28.89
N PHE A 17 9.21 14.12 -28.51
CA PHE A 17 9.08 14.66 -27.15
C PHE A 17 9.07 13.56 -26.09
N THR A 18 8.26 12.52 -26.29
CA THR A 18 8.18 11.40 -25.33
C THR A 18 9.47 10.59 -25.24
N GLN A 19 10.21 10.45 -26.34
CA GLN A 19 11.51 9.77 -26.35
C GLN A 19 12.60 10.59 -25.66
N GLU A 20 12.64 11.90 -25.92
CA GLU A 20 13.60 12.79 -25.28
C GLU A 20 13.36 12.82 -23.78
N GLU A 21 12.11 13.04 -23.34
CA GLU A 21 11.75 13.01 -21.92
C GLU A 21 12.09 11.65 -21.28
N ARG A 22 11.77 10.54 -21.94
CA ARG A 22 12.17 9.19 -21.47
C ARG A 22 13.67 9.09 -21.24
N THR A 23 14.47 9.51 -22.22
CA THR A 23 15.93 9.43 -22.15
C THR A 23 16.47 10.27 -21.00
N VAL A 24 15.92 11.47 -20.80
CA VAL A 24 16.29 12.35 -19.70
C VAL A 24 15.93 11.72 -18.36
N LEU A 25 14.71 11.20 -18.19
CA LEU A 25 14.28 10.53 -16.95
C LEU A 25 15.15 9.31 -16.63
N GLU A 26 15.45 8.46 -17.61
CA GLU A 26 16.34 7.30 -17.44
C GLU A 26 17.78 7.70 -17.06
N SER A 27 18.20 8.95 -17.32
CA SER A 27 19.50 9.47 -16.92
C SER A 27 19.53 10.10 -15.52
N ILE A 28 18.38 10.59 -15.03
CA ILE A 28 18.26 11.27 -13.73
C ILE A 28 17.95 10.26 -12.61
N TYR A 29 17.11 9.27 -12.89
CA TYR A 29 16.59 8.35 -11.89
C TYR A 29 17.20 6.96 -12.01
N THR A 30 17.30 6.26 -10.88
CA THR A 30 17.69 4.85 -10.88
C THR A 30 16.52 3.96 -11.33
N PRO A 31 16.77 2.75 -11.87
CA PRO A 31 15.69 1.85 -12.29
C PRO A 31 14.80 1.35 -11.13
N GLU A 32 15.26 1.50 -9.88
CA GLU A 32 14.48 1.19 -8.68
C GLU A 32 13.53 2.33 -8.30
N GLU A 33 13.94 3.58 -8.52
CA GLU A 33 13.12 4.78 -8.27
C GLU A 33 12.10 5.02 -9.38
N LEU A 34 12.50 4.86 -10.65
CA LEU A 34 11.66 5.14 -11.79
C LEU A 34 11.85 4.08 -12.88
N SER A 35 10.73 3.51 -13.32
CA SER A 35 10.71 2.55 -14.43
C SER A 35 9.68 2.97 -15.48
N ILE A 36 10.08 2.91 -16.75
CA ILE A 36 9.23 3.28 -17.89
C ILE A 36 8.93 2.03 -18.71
N SER A 37 7.68 1.61 -18.68
CA SER A 37 7.20 0.43 -19.41
C SER A 37 7.04 0.72 -20.92
N SER A 38 6.83 -0.33 -21.71
CA SER A 38 6.68 -0.21 -23.18
C SER A 38 5.38 0.47 -23.61
N ASP A 39 4.40 0.54 -22.72
CA ASP A 39 3.11 1.21 -22.87
C ASP A 39 3.15 2.70 -22.52
N TYR A 40 4.36 3.27 -22.32
CA TYR A 40 4.56 4.65 -21.87
C TYR A 40 3.94 4.95 -20.49
N THR A 41 3.84 3.92 -19.66
CA THR A 41 3.52 4.07 -18.24
C THR A 41 4.81 4.24 -17.45
N VAL A 42 4.97 5.42 -16.85
CA VAL A 42 6.03 5.75 -15.91
C VAL A 42 5.58 5.34 -14.52
N THR A 43 6.34 4.46 -13.88
CA THR A 43 6.12 4.06 -12.50
C THR A 43 7.21 4.69 -11.64
N PHE A 44 6.79 5.56 -10.71
CA PHE A 44 7.69 6.26 -9.81
C PHE A 44 7.47 5.79 -8.37
N HIS A 45 8.55 5.41 -7.71
CA HIS A 45 8.61 4.99 -6.32
C HIS A 45 9.06 6.18 -5.46
N LEU A 46 8.15 6.70 -4.64
CA LEU A 46 8.49 7.72 -3.66
C LEU A 46 9.07 7.03 -2.42
N ASN A 47 10.35 7.30 -2.13
CA ASN A 47 11.18 6.66 -1.11
C ASN A 47 11.42 5.15 -1.34
N ASP A 48 12.26 4.56 -0.47
CA ASP A 48 12.70 3.18 -0.61
C ASP A 48 11.55 2.15 -0.46
N PRO A 49 11.52 1.12 -1.32
CA PRO A 49 10.56 0.04 -1.20
C PRO A 49 10.75 -0.70 0.13
N GLY A 50 9.68 -0.80 0.93
CA GLY A 50 9.70 -1.47 2.23
C GLY A 50 9.82 -0.53 3.43
N SER A 51 10.03 0.77 3.21
CA SER A 51 9.79 1.78 4.24
C SER A 51 8.31 1.86 4.60
N SER A 52 7.99 2.23 5.84
CA SER A 52 6.61 2.58 6.23
C SER A 52 6.11 3.87 5.58
N GLU A 53 7.02 4.62 4.97
CA GLU A 53 6.82 5.91 4.33
C GLU A 53 7.21 5.81 2.85
N SER A 54 6.63 4.87 2.10
CA SER A 54 6.80 4.80 0.65
C SER A 54 5.53 4.44 -0.08
N PHE A 55 5.33 5.03 -1.25
CA PHE A 55 4.20 4.74 -2.14
C PHE A 55 4.61 4.89 -3.60
N VAL A 56 3.78 4.33 -4.50
CA VAL A 56 4.06 4.26 -5.93
C VAL A 56 3.03 5.07 -6.70
N VAL A 57 3.48 5.83 -7.70
CA VAL A 57 2.60 6.59 -8.60
C VAL A 57 2.80 6.09 -10.01
N HIS A 58 1.70 5.82 -10.71
CA HIS A 58 1.71 5.51 -12.13
C HIS A 58 1.28 6.75 -12.92
N ILE A 59 2.10 7.14 -13.90
CA ILE A 59 1.86 8.27 -14.80
C ILE A 59 1.86 7.69 -16.22
N THR A 60 0.70 7.68 -16.87
CA THR A 60 0.55 7.11 -18.22
C THR A 60 0.51 8.25 -19.25
N TRP A 61 1.40 8.22 -20.23
CA TRP A 61 1.42 9.22 -21.29
C TRP A 61 0.39 8.87 -22.39
N PRO A 62 -0.66 9.69 -22.61
CA PRO A 62 -1.57 9.49 -23.74
C PRO A 62 -0.86 9.72 -25.08
N LYS A 63 -1.48 9.27 -26.16
CA LYS A 63 -0.91 9.37 -27.52
C LYS A 63 -0.61 10.79 -28.00
N LYS A 64 -1.18 11.81 -27.36
CA LYS A 64 -0.98 13.23 -27.70
C LYS A 64 -0.17 14.00 -26.65
N TYR A 65 0.34 13.32 -25.64
CA TYR A 65 1.24 13.93 -24.66
C TYR A 65 2.49 14.52 -25.35
N PRO A 66 2.98 15.71 -24.96
CA PRO A 66 2.58 16.53 -23.82
C PRO A 66 1.41 17.50 -24.07
N PHE A 67 0.79 17.49 -25.26
CA PHE A 67 -0.37 18.34 -25.58
C PHE A 67 -1.68 17.89 -24.92
N GLU A 68 -1.67 16.72 -24.30
CA GLU A 68 -2.74 16.15 -23.50
C GLU A 68 -2.15 15.72 -22.16
N THR A 69 -2.88 15.97 -21.07
CA THR A 69 -2.41 15.69 -19.70
C THR A 69 -2.24 14.18 -19.48
N PRO A 70 -1.21 13.74 -18.76
CA PRO A 70 -1.05 12.32 -18.43
C PRO A 70 -2.16 11.82 -17.50
N SER A 71 -2.44 10.52 -17.56
CA SER A 71 -3.31 9.86 -16.58
C SER A 71 -2.51 9.47 -15.35
N ILE A 72 -2.97 9.85 -14.16
CA ILE A 72 -2.24 9.64 -12.91
C ILE A 72 -3.05 8.72 -12.00
N ASP A 73 -2.43 7.61 -11.59
CA ASP A 73 -3.06 6.55 -10.81
C ASP A 73 -2.23 6.18 -9.58
N LEU A 74 -2.91 6.07 -8.42
CA LEU A 74 -2.33 5.64 -7.14
C LEU A 74 -2.96 4.34 -6.61
N ASP A 75 -3.49 3.49 -7.50
CA ASP A 75 -4.15 2.23 -7.14
C ASP A 75 -3.21 1.02 -7.03
N ALA A 76 -1.90 1.27 -6.85
CA ALA A 76 -0.94 0.20 -6.64
C ALA A 76 -1.21 -0.53 -5.30
N PHE A 77 -0.95 -1.84 -5.26
CA PHE A 77 -1.14 -2.64 -4.03
C PHE A 77 -0.33 -2.12 -2.83
N CYS A 78 0.88 -1.62 -3.08
CA CYS A 78 1.73 -1.01 -2.07
C CYS A 78 1.11 0.24 -1.43
N ASN A 79 0.16 0.90 -2.11
CA ASN A 79 -0.51 2.12 -1.64
C ASN A 79 -1.71 1.85 -0.73
N ARG A 80 -1.93 0.62 -0.26
CA ARG A 80 -3.05 0.29 0.64
C ARG A 80 -3.03 1.03 1.97
N HIS A 81 -1.88 1.49 2.40
CA HIS A 81 -1.72 2.27 3.63
C HIS A 81 -2.13 3.74 3.45
N LEU A 82 -2.28 4.22 2.20
CA LEU A 82 -2.73 5.57 1.90
C LEU A 82 -4.25 5.68 2.10
N PRO A 83 -4.73 6.63 2.93
CA PRO A 83 -6.15 6.89 3.03
C PRO A 83 -6.69 7.44 1.70
N GLN A 84 -7.93 7.08 1.38
CA GLN A 84 -8.56 7.45 0.10
C GLN A 84 -8.61 8.96 -0.11
N THR A 85 -8.87 9.72 0.95
CA THR A 85 -8.89 11.20 0.92
C THR A 85 -7.54 11.79 0.51
N LEU A 86 -6.43 11.18 0.95
CA LEU A 86 -5.09 11.61 0.58
C LEU A 86 -4.77 11.25 -0.88
N LYS A 87 -5.18 10.07 -1.34
CA LYS A 87 -5.02 9.68 -2.75
C LYS A 87 -5.72 10.67 -3.67
N GLU A 88 -6.97 11.01 -3.36
CA GLU A 88 -7.75 12.00 -4.13
C GLU A 88 -7.10 13.38 -4.11
N LYS A 89 -6.60 13.83 -2.96
CA LYS A 89 -5.85 15.08 -2.83
C LYS A 89 -4.62 15.09 -3.75
N ILE A 90 -3.77 14.08 -3.67
CA ILE A 90 -2.55 13.97 -4.50
C ILE A 90 -2.92 13.95 -5.99
N ILE A 91 -3.93 13.17 -6.38
CA ILE A 91 -4.39 13.10 -7.77
C ILE A 91 -4.88 14.46 -8.26
N ASN A 92 -5.65 15.18 -7.45
CA ASN A 92 -6.16 16.50 -7.82
C ASN A 92 -5.02 17.52 -7.98
N ASP A 93 -4.10 17.57 -7.01
CA ASP A 93 -2.96 18.50 -7.04
C ASP A 93 -2.09 18.28 -8.29
N LEU A 94 -1.79 17.01 -8.62
CA LEU A 94 -1.01 16.68 -9.80
C LEU A 94 -1.75 16.94 -11.11
N ASN A 95 -3.06 16.69 -11.16
CA ASN A 95 -3.88 17.03 -12.33
C ASN A 95 -3.96 18.53 -12.57
N ASP A 96 -4.04 19.33 -11.52
CA ASP A 96 -4.06 20.78 -11.64
C ASP A 96 -2.70 21.31 -12.12
N LEU A 97 -1.59 20.75 -11.62
CA LEU A 97 -0.26 21.00 -12.16
C LEU A 97 -0.14 20.63 -13.66
N ALA A 98 -0.62 19.44 -14.04
CA ALA A 98 -0.58 18.99 -15.43
C ALA A 98 -1.37 19.89 -16.38
N LYS A 99 -2.53 20.41 -15.94
CA LYS A 99 -3.33 21.36 -16.74
C LYS A 99 -2.62 22.69 -16.94
N LEU A 100 -1.86 23.18 -15.95
CA LEU A 100 -1.13 24.44 -16.03
C LEU A 100 0.08 24.34 -16.98
N ASN A 101 0.71 23.18 -17.04
CA ASN A 101 1.93 22.94 -17.82
C ASN A 101 1.68 22.10 -19.09
N THR A 102 0.46 22.10 -19.62
CA THR A 102 0.14 21.38 -20.85
C THR A 102 0.91 21.96 -22.05
N GLY A 103 1.50 21.08 -22.86
CA GLY A 103 2.32 21.46 -24.02
C GLY A 103 3.83 21.29 -23.80
N GLU A 104 4.26 20.99 -22.58
CA GLU A 104 5.66 20.72 -22.23
C GLU A 104 5.82 19.36 -21.53
N PRO A 105 6.99 18.69 -21.65
CA PRO A 105 7.37 17.56 -20.82
C PRO A 105 7.23 17.89 -19.32
N LEU A 106 6.38 17.17 -18.61
CA LEU A 106 5.94 17.53 -17.26
C LEU A 106 6.14 16.43 -16.21
N THR A 107 6.58 15.23 -16.60
CA THR A 107 6.76 14.10 -15.67
C THR A 107 7.76 14.43 -14.57
N PHE A 108 8.88 15.08 -14.91
CA PHE A 108 9.86 15.54 -13.93
C PHE A 108 9.24 16.51 -12.91
N THR A 109 8.46 17.48 -13.37
CA THR A 109 7.78 18.45 -12.51
C THR A 109 6.78 17.79 -11.57
N LEU A 110 6.01 16.81 -12.06
CA LEU A 110 5.09 16.03 -11.22
C LEU A 110 5.83 15.26 -10.14
N ILE A 111 6.95 14.62 -10.49
CA ILE A 111 7.78 13.88 -9.55
C ILE A 111 8.38 14.81 -8.50
N GLU A 112 8.88 15.98 -8.90
CA GLU A 112 9.47 16.92 -7.96
C GLU A 112 8.41 17.45 -6.99
N HIS A 113 7.21 17.77 -7.48
CA HIS A 113 6.08 18.14 -6.63
C HIS A 113 5.72 17.04 -5.61
N LEU A 114 5.78 15.77 -6.01
CA LEU A 114 5.59 14.65 -5.09
C LEU A 114 6.68 14.59 -4.01
N ARG A 115 7.95 14.85 -4.37
CA ARG A 115 9.08 14.84 -3.45
C ARG A 115 9.04 16.01 -2.46
N GLU A 116 8.72 17.20 -2.92
CA GLU A 116 8.60 18.40 -2.08
C GLU A 116 7.49 18.25 -1.03
N ASN A 117 6.37 17.63 -1.40
CA ASN A 117 5.22 17.44 -0.51
C ASN A 117 5.25 16.11 0.26
N ALA A 118 6.25 15.26 0.01
CA ALA A 118 6.37 13.93 0.59
C ALA A 118 6.22 13.94 2.12
N ALA A 119 6.93 14.85 2.80
CA ALA A 119 6.89 14.97 4.26
C ALA A 119 5.46 15.25 4.78
N SER A 120 4.71 16.14 4.12
CA SER A 120 3.32 16.45 4.49
C SER A 120 2.42 15.23 4.34
N TYR A 121 2.56 14.50 3.23
CA TYR A 121 1.77 13.29 2.99
C TYR A 121 2.02 12.22 4.06
N PHE A 122 3.27 12.02 4.48
CA PHE A 122 3.60 11.04 5.51
C PHE A 122 3.09 11.42 6.90
N GLU A 123 3.07 12.71 7.25
CA GLU A 123 2.42 13.17 8.48
C GLU A 123 0.90 12.93 8.43
N GLU A 124 0.23 13.24 7.32
CA GLU A 124 -1.21 12.96 7.16
C GLU A 124 -1.54 11.45 7.27
N ILE A 125 -0.67 10.57 6.76
CA ILE A 125 -0.80 9.12 6.90
C ILE A 125 -0.68 8.69 8.37
N LYS A 126 0.30 9.24 9.10
CA LYS A 126 0.49 8.96 10.53
C LYS A 126 -0.72 9.41 11.35
N GLU A 127 -1.22 10.61 11.09
CA GLU A 127 -2.41 11.16 11.74
C GLU A 127 -3.64 10.30 11.48
N ALA A 128 -3.91 9.93 10.23
CA ALA A 128 -5.02 9.07 9.84
C ALA A 128 -4.97 7.71 10.56
N ARG A 129 -3.78 7.11 10.66
CA ARG A 129 -3.57 5.85 11.39
C ARG A 129 -3.81 5.99 12.90
N SER A 130 -3.37 7.09 13.49
CA SER A 130 -3.59 7.37 14.91
C SER A 130 -5.08 7.55 15.25
N ALA A 131 -5.83 8.23 14.38
CA ALA A 131 -7.27 8.44 14.54
C ALA A 131 -8.07 7.13 14.40
N GLN A 132 -7.60 6.18 13.59
CA GLN A 132 -8.24 4.89 13.37
C GLN A 132 -8.07 3.93 14.57
N CYS A 133 -6.95 4.03 15.31
CA CYS A 133 -6.72 3.28 16.54
C CYS A 133 -7.76 3.62 17.63
N VAL A 134 -8.17 4.89 17.73
CA VAL A 134 -9.13 5.36 18.75
C VAL A 134 -10.55 4.85 18.48
N LYS A 135 -10.94 4.61 17.22
CA LYS A 135 -12.30 4.13 16.88
C LYS A 135 -12.52 2.65 17.15
N SER A 136 -11.45 1.84 17.16
CA SER A 136 -11.54 0.39 17.37
C SER A 136 -11.86 -0.05 18.82
N ASN A 137 -11.89 0.89 19.78
CA ASN A 137 -12.29 0.61 21.16
C ASN A 137 -13.75 1.01 21.49
N ALA A 138 -14.54 1.53 20.52
CA ALA A 138 -15.88 2.04 20.78
C ALA A 138 -17.03 1.27 20.09
N GLU A 139 -16.74 0.35 19.16
CA GLU A 139 -17.77 -0.29 18.33
C GLU A 139 -17.61 -1.81 18.28
N THR A 140 -17.79 -2.51 19.40
CA THR A 140 -18.12 -3.95 19.36
C THR A 140 -18.89 -4.45 20.59
N VAL A 141 -19.89 -3.71 21.08
CA VAL A 141 -20.95 -4.30 21.93
C VAL A 141 -22.26 -3.50 21.77
N SER A 142 -23.06 -3.75 20.72
CA SER A 142 -24.46 -3.27 20.75
C SER A 142 -25.50 -4.14 20.06
N ASP A 143 -25.13 -5.06 19.17
CA ASP A 143 -26.17 -5.65 18.30
C ASP A 143 -26.33 -7.16 18.46
N PHE A 144 -26.59 -7.66 19.68
CA PHE A 144 -27.31 -8.94 19.88
C PHE A 144 -27.92 -9.03 21.29
N ILE A 145 -29.04 -8.35 21.53
CA ILE A 145 -30.04 -8.79 22.52
C ILE A 145 -31.41 -8.66 21.83
N PRO A 146 -32.16 -9.77 21.72
CA PRO A 146 -33.32 -9.84 22.59
C PRO A 146 -33.49 -11.21 23.26
N VAL A 147 -33.98 -11.14 24.50
CA VAL A 147 -34.58 -12.22 25.30
C VAL A 147 -33.62 -13.07 26.13
N LEU A 148 -33.23 -12.55 27.30
CA LEU A 148 -33.58 -13.20 28.58
C LEU A 148 -33.46 -12.19 29.74
N ALA A 149 -34.45 -11.29 29.84
CA ALA A 149 -34.68 -10.54 31.06
C ALA A 149 -35.30 -11.48 32.11
N LYS A 150 -34.50 -11.81 33.14
CA LYS A 150 -34.75 -12.44 34.45
C LYS A 150 -33.51 -13.29 34.70
N PHE A 151 -32.56 -12.94 35.54
CA PHE A 151 -32.67 -12.72 36.98
C PHE A 151 -31.54 -11.80 37.47
N GLN A 152 -31.89 -10.82 38.28
CA GLN A 152 -30.93 -10.14 39.15
C GLN A 152 -30.64 -11.05 40.35
N THR A 153 -29.42 -11.53 40.48
CA THR A 153 -28.80 -11.75 41.79
C THR A 153 -27.36 -11.27 41.72
N LYS A 154 -27.09 -10.24 42.53
CA LYS A 154 -25.74 -9.76 42.84
C LYS A 154 -24.96 -10.91 43.48
N GLU A 155 -23.95 -11.43 42.81
CA GLU A 155 -22.85 -12.13 43.47
C GLU A 155 -21.51 -11.52 43.08
N LYS A 156 -20.72 -11.20 44.10
CA LYS A 156 -19.37 -10.65 44.02
C LYS A 156 -18.50 -11.60 43.17
N PRO A 157 -17.57 -11.11 42.32
CA PRO A 157 -16.59 -12.00 41.73
C PRO A 157 -15.67 -12.49 42.86
N VAL A 158 -15.92 -13.72 43.34
CA VAL A 158 -14.96 -14.45 44.15
C VAL A 158 -13.75 -14.67 43.24
N LYS A 159 -12.64 -13.97 43.54
CA LYS A 159 -11.35 -14.24 42.93
C LYS A 159 -11.04 -15.71 43.23
N GLY A 160 -11.26 -16.58 42.24
CA GLY A 160 -10.86 -17.98 42.33
C GLY A 160 -9.37 -18.09 42.63
N PRO A 161 -8.93 -19.19 43.28
CA PRO A 161 -7.52 -19.38 43.59
C PRO A 161 -6.69 -19.26 42.30
N ALA A 162 -5.60 -18.50 42.37
CA ALA A 162 -4.70 -18.31 41.24
C ALA A 162 -4.30 -19.68 40.68
N LEU A 163 -4.77 -19.99 39.48
CA LEU A 163 -4.55 -21.30 38.86
C LEU A 163 -3.05 -21.57 38.76
N THR A 164 -2.64 -22.73 39.26
CA THR A 164 -1.25 -23.17 39.18
C THR A 164 -0.80 -23.26 37.71
N LYS A 165 0.51 -23.12 37.48
CA LYS A 165 1.09 -23.17 36.12
C LYS A 165 0.67 -24.44 35.34
N SER A 166 0.50 -25.56 36.04
CA SER A 166 0.02 -26.81 35.43
C SER A 166 -1.46 -26.77 35.06
N GLN A 167 -2.31 -26.15 35.87
CA GLN A 167 -3.74 -25.98 35.57
C GLN A 167 -3.96 -25.04 34.38
N LYS A 168 -3.21 -23.94 34.28
CA LYS A 168 -3.22 -23.07 33.09
C LYS A 168 -2.78 -23.82 31.83
N ARG A 169 -1.74 -24.65 31.93
CA ARG A 169 -1.26 -25.47 30.80
C ARG A 169 -2.31 -26.48 30.33
N ARG A 170 -3.09 -27.07 31.24
CA ARG A 170 -4.17 -28.01 30.88
C ARG A 170 -5.33 -27.32 30.18
N GLN A 171 -5.70 -26.10 30.58
CA GLN A 171 -6.78 -25.34 29.93
C GLN A 171 -6.41 -24.95 28.49
N LEU A 172 -5.14 -24.63 28.21
CA LEU A 172 -4.66 -24.31 26.87
C LEU A 172 -4.56 -25.52 25.92
N ASN A 173 -4.54 -26.74 26.45
CA ASN A 173 -4.56 -27.97 25.66
C ASN A 173 -5.97 -28.50 25.41
N ARG A 174 -7.00 -27.71 25.71
CA ARG A 174 -8.39 -28.12 25.47
C ARG A 174 -8.64 -28.12 23.96
N LEU A 175 -9.06 -29.27 23.43
CA LEU A 175 -9.46 -29.44 22.04
C LEU A 175 -10.80 -28.74 21.79
N ASP A 176 -11.00 -28.26 20.56
CA ASP A 176 -12.27 -27.68 20.13
C ASP A 176 -13.39 -28.74 20.08
N ALA A 177 -14.65 -28.31 19.87
CA ALA A 177 -15.82 -29.21 19.79
C ALA A 177 -15.67 -30.34 18.75
N SER A 178 -14.80 -30.14 17.75
CA SER A 178 -14.48 -31.12 16.71
C SER A 178 -13.24 -31.99 17.01
N GLY A 179 -12.67 -31.90 18.22
CA GLY A 179 -11.51 -32.71 18.65
C GLY A 179 -10.16 -32.29 18.08
N ASN A 180 -10.07 -31.16 17.40
CA ASN A 180 -8.84 -30.63 16.81
C ASN A 180 -8.19 -29.56 17.69
N LEU A 181 -6.87 -29.39 17.56
CA LEU A 181 -6.15 -28.26 18.15
C LEU A 181 -6.45 -26.97 17.38
N PRO A 182 -6.49 -25.80 18.04
CA PRO A 182 -6.77 -24.54 17.38
C PRO A 182 -5.70 -24.21 16.33
N ARG A 183 -6.11 -23.51 15.26
CA ARG A 183 -5.17 -23.03 14.23
C ARG A 183 -4.07 -22.19 14.90
N GLY A 184 -2.82 -22.42 14.50
CA GLY A 184 -1.66 -21.72 15.07
C GLY A 184 -1.08 -22.33 16.36
N TRP A 185 -1.61 -23.46 16.85
CA TRP A 185 -1.02 -24.17 18.00
C TRP A 185 0.43 -24.63 17.75
N ASN A 186 0.78 -24.94 16.50
CA ASN A 186 2.11 -25.37 16.08
C ASN A 186 2.86 -24.30 15.26
N TRP A 187 2.85 -23.05 15.72
CA TRP A 187 3.66 -22.02 15.06
C TRP A 187 5.15 -22.40 15.16
N VAL A 188 5.84 -22.39 14.02
CA VAL A 188 7.27 -22.66 13.91
C VAL A 188 7.95 -21.34 13.56
N ASP A 189 8.96 -20.96 14.34
CA ASP A 189 9.85 -19.86 13.98
C ASP A 189 10.74 -20.32 12.82
N ILE A 190 10.44 -19.83 11.61
CA ILE A 190 11.11 -20.22 10.37
C ILE A 190 12.60 -19.86 10.42
N VAL A 191 12.97 -18.73 11.03
CA VAL A 191 14.37 -18.31 11.13
C VAL A 191 15.13 -19.24 12.07
N LYS A 192 14.54 -19.60 13.20
CA LYS A 192 15.11 -20.57 14.13
C LYS A 192 15.21 -21.97 13.52
N HIS A 193 14.20 -22.40 12.77
CA HIS A 193 14.17 -23.70 12.09
C HIS A 193 15.27 -23.79 11.02
N LEU A 194 15.36 -22.78 10.14
CA LEU A 194 16.40 -22.72 9.10
C LEU A 194 17.82 -22.66 9.68
N ARG A 195 18.01 -21.97 10.81
CA ARG A 195 19.28 -21.98 11.55
C ARG A 195 19.65 -23.35 12.10
N GLN A 196 18.68 -24.19 12.42
CA GLN A 196 18.91 -25.55 12.91
C GLN A 196 19.14 -26.55 11.77
N THR A 197 18.50 -26.36 10.62
CA THR A 197 18.60 -27.27 9.46
C THR A 197 19.64 -26.87 8.42
N GLY A 198 20.28 -25.70 8.56
CA GLY A 198 21.24 -25.15 7.59
C GLY A 198 22.65 -25.77 7.58
N SER A 199 22.89 -26.89 8.29
CA SER A 199 24.22 -27.54 8.36
C SER A 199 24.13 -29.06 8.24
N GLN A 200 23.34 -29.58 7.31
CA GLN A 200 23.59 -30.94 6.83
C GLN A 200 24.52 -30.85 5.63
N GLU A 201 25.81 -31.03 5.89
CA GLU A 201 26.78 -31.32 4.83
C GLU A 201 26.30 -32.57 4.10
N VAL A 202 26.08 -32.43 2.80
CA VAL A 202 25.81 -33.55 1.90
C VAL A 202 27.12 -34.31 1.75
N GLU A 203 27.36 -35.26 2.65
CA GLU A 203 28.47 -36.19 2.57
C GLU A 203 28.18 -37.15 1.39
N ASN A 204 28.66 -36.78 0.20
CA ASN A 204 28.79 -37.72 -0.90
C ASN A 204 30.01 -38.61 -0.63
N MET A 205 29.79 -39.84 -0.18
CA MET A 205 30.60 -41.04 -0.47
C MET A 205 29.86 -42.33 -0.10
#